data_AF-A0A7V8JF28-F1
#
_entry.id   AF-A0A7V8JF28-F1
#
_cell.length_a   1.000
_cell.length_b   1.000
_cell.length_c   1.000
_cell.angle_alpha   90.00
_cell.angle_beta   90.00
_cell.angle_gamma   90.00
#
_symmetry.space_group_name_H-M   'P 1'
#
loop_
_entity.id
_entity.type
_entity.pdbx_description
1 polymer ?
#
loop_
_entity_poly.entity_id
_entity_poly.type
_entity_poly.pdbx_seq_one_letter_code
_entity_poly.pdbx_strand_id
1 'polypeptide(L)'
;MNLRFDETQLKSWEATLFEAAHAISLPESLYNTISERYGTLEGILQAADDPILRRAHVFPQGSIRLRTAIKPAPGATGDLGTVDADAVVWLEHANDADHDHVLKAITER
;
A
#
# COMPACT_ATOMS: atom_id res chain seq x y z
N MET A 1 -33.09 -24.09 -14.94
CA MET A 1 -31.94 -24.50 -15.78
C MET A 1 -30.83 -24.94 -14.83
N ASN A 2 -30.62 -26.25 -14.66
CA ASN A 2 -29.57 -26.77 -13.79
C ASN A 2 -28.28 -26.82 -14.60
N LEU A 3 -27.37 -25.87 -14.35
CA LEU A 3 -26.01 -25.94 -14.86
C LEU A 3 -25.29 -27.08 -14.10
N ARG A 4 -25.35 -28.29 -14.64
CA ARG A 4 -24.44 -29.37 -14.23
C ARG A 4 -23.14 -29.14 -14.98
N PHE A 5 -22.23 -28.39 -14.36
CA PHE A 5 -20.85 -28.37 -14.82
C PHE A 5 -20.26 -29.75 -14.61
N ASP A 6 -19.56 -30.27 -15.62
CA ASP A 6 -18.71 -31.43 -15.45
C ASP A 6 -17.66 -31.10 -14.37
N GLU A 7 -17.42 -32.00 -13.42
CA GLU A 7 -16.46 -31.78 -12.32
C GLU A 7 -15.07 -31.40 -12.85
N THR A 8 -14.68 -31.95 -14.00
CA THR A 8 -13.43 -31.60 -14.67
C THR A 8 -13.43 -30.15 -15.14
N GLN A 9 -14.54 -29.67 -15.71
CA GLN A 9 -14.66 -28.29 -16.17
C GLN A 9 -14.62 -27.29 -15.01
N LEU A 10 -15.28 -27.61 -13.89
CA LEU A 10 -15.24 -26.79 -12.68
C LEU A 10 -13.80 -26.67 -12.16
N LYS A 11 -13.10 -27.80 -11.99
CA LYS A 11 -11.70 -27.84 -11.54
C LYS A 11 -10.76 -27.07 -12.44
N SER A 12 -10.96 -27.14 -13.77
CA SER A 12 -10.17 -26.36 -14.71
C SER A 12 -10.35 -24.86 -14.53
N TRP A 13 -11.59 -24.38 -14.36
CA TRP A 13 -11.85 -22.95 -14.12
C TRP A 13 -11.26 -22.46 -12.80
N GLU A 14 -11.40 -23.26 -11.73
CA GLU A 14 -10.79 -22.94 -10.43
C GLU A 14 -9.27 -22.80 -10.57
N ALA A 15 -8.61 -23.77 -11.22
CA ALA A 15 -7.17 -23.72 -11.46
C ALA A 15 -6.75 -22.45 -12.24
N THR A 16 -7.46 -22.13 -13.32
CA THR A 16 -7.18 -20.92 -14.11
C THR A 16 -7.36 -19.64 -13.28
N LEU A 17 -8.39 -19.55 -12.44
CA LEU A 17 -8.61 -18.38 -11.58
C LEU A 17 -7.53 -18.25 -10.50
N PHE A 18 -7.11 -19.36 -9.90
CA PHE A 18 -6.00 -19.35 -8.93
C PHE A 18 -4.68 -18.95 -9.58
N GLU A 19 -4.37 -19.47 -10.77
CA GLU A 19 -3.18 -19.08 -11.53
C GLU A 19 -3.19 -17.59 -11.87
N ALA A 20 -4.32 -17.08 -12.37
CA ALA A 20 -4.49 -15.66 -12.68
C ALA A 20 -4.32 -14.78 -11.43
N ALA A 21 -4.99 -15.14 -10.32
CA ALA A 21 -4.88 -14.42 -9.05
C ALA A 21 -3.43 -14.42 -8.54
N HIS A 22 -2.74 -15.55 -8.59
CA HIS A 22 -1.34 -15.66 -8.18
C HIS A 22 -0.41 -14.83 -9.08
N ALA A 23 -0.64 -14.85 -10.39
CA ALA A 23 0.14 -14.11 -11.36
C ALA A 23 0.10 -12.60 -11.11
N ILE A 24 -1.08 -12.05 -10.78
CA ILE A 24 -1.26 -10.61 -10.53
C ILE A 24 -0.97 -10.19 -9.08
N SER A 25 -1.00 -11.11 -8.11
CA SER A 25 -0.83 -10.78 -6.70
C SER A 25 0.60 -10.33 -6.40
N LEU A 26 0.74 -9.31 -5.55
CA LEU A 26 2.05 -8.89 -5.03
C LEU A 26 2.64 -10.01 -4.13
N PRO A 27 3.92 -10.38 -4.30
CA PRO A 27 4.57 -11.39 -3.45
C PRO A 27 4.75 -10.89 -2.02
N GLU A 28 4.76 -11.82 -1.06
CA GLU A 28 4.91 -11.51 0.36
C GLU A 28 6.20 -10.75 0.68
N SER A 29 7.30 -11.05 0.00
CA SER A 29 8.56 -10.32 0.15
C SER A 29 8.40 -8.82 -0.13
N LEU A 30 7.60 -8.43 -1.12
CA LEU A 30 7.34 -7.02 -1.42
C LEU A 30 6.40 -6.39 -0.39
N TYR A 31 5.41 -7.11 0.14
CA TYR A 31 4.63 -6.62 1.28
C TYR A 31 5.51 -6.32 2.50
N ASN A 32 6.50 -7.18 2.78
CA ASN A 32 7.44 -6.96 3.88
C ASN A 32 8.30 -5.73 3.63
N THR A 33 8.86 -5.59 2.42
CA THR A 33 9.62 -4.40 2.03
C THR A 33 8.79 -3.13 2.17
N ILE A 34 7.55 -3.09 1.68
CA ILE A 34 6.68 -1.91 1.81
C ILE A 34 6.36 -1.63 3.28
N SER A 35 6.12 -2.68 4.08
CA SER A 35 5.85 -2.54 5.51
C SER A 35 7.02 -1.90 6.27
N GLU A 36 8.26 -2.32 5.97
CA GLU A 36 9.47 -1.71 6.52
C GLU A 36 9.65 -0.24 6.11
N ARG A 37 9.19 0.13 4.90
CA ARG A 37 9.24 1.53 4.43
C ARG A 37 8.32 2.44 5.22
N TYR A 38 7.17 1.98 5.73
CA TYR A 38 6.36 2.80 6.64
C TYR A 38 7.10 3.13 7.93
N GLY A 39 7.82 2.17 8.52
CA GLY A 39 8.65 2.41 9.70
C GLY A 39 9.81 3.38 9.41
N THR A 40 10.40 3.26 8.22
CA THR A 40 11.41 4.23 7.76
C THR A 40 10.81 5.64 7.64
N LEU A 41 9.63 5.76 7.04
CA LEU A 41 8.92 7.04 6.91
C LEU A 41 8.60 7.64 8.29
N GLU A 42 8.11 6.84 9.23
CA GLU A 42 7.86 7.26 10.60
C GLU A 42 9.13 7.84 11.24
N GLY A 43 10.25 7.12 11.16
CA GLY A 43 11.53 7.58 11.70
C GLY A 43 12.02 8.89 11.05
N ILE A 44 11.82 9.06 9.73
CA ILE A 44 12.16 10.31 9.05
C ILE A 44 11.31 11.48 9.57
N LEU A 45 9.99 11.28 9.70
CA LEU A 45 9.10 12.33 10.19
C LEU A 45 9.44 12.72 11.64
N GLN A 46 9.70 11.72 12.50
CA GLN A 46 10.08 11.96 13.90
C GLN A 46 11.41 12.71 14.05
N ALA A 47 12.33 12.57 13.09
CA ALA A 47 13.63 13.23 13.08
C ALA A 47 13.63 14.61 12.41
N ALA A 48 12.50 15.05 11.85
CA ALA A 48 12.40 16.34 11.17
C ALA A 48 12.56 17.52 12.15
N ASP A 49 13.04 18.65 11.62
CA ASP A 49 13.26 19.87 12.41
C ASP A 49 11.94 20.51 12.87
N ASP A 50 10.89 20.44 12.03
CA ASP A 50 9.58 21.00 12.36
C ASP A 50 8.97 20.29 13.59
N PRO A 51 8.66 21.04 14.67
CA PRO A 51 8.10 20.48 15.89
C PRO A 51 6.82 19.68 15.71
N ILE A 52 5.99 19.96 14.69
CA ILE A 52 4.70 19.28 14.50
C ILE A 52 4.87 17.83 14.06
N LEU A 53 6.01 17.51 13.41
CA LEU A 53 6.32 16.17 12.90
C LEU A 53 7.00 15.28 13.95
N ARG A 54 7.50 15.87 15.03
CA ARG A 54 8.05 15.11 16.16
C ARG A 54 6.95 14.22 16.74
N ARG A 55 7.31 12.97 17.05
CA ARG A 55 6.37 11.94 17.50
C ARG A 55 5.23 11.66 16.50
N ALA A 56 5.51 11.79 15.20
CA ALA A 56 4.63 11.28 14.16
C ALA A 56 4.51 9.75 14.26
N HIS A 57 3.32 9.24 13.96
CA HIS A 57 3.03 7.81 13.84
C HIS A 57 2.44 7.49 12.48
N VAL A 58 2.94 6.46 11.81
CA VAL A 58 2.54 6.08 10.44
C VAL A 58 1.77 4.76 10.47
N PHE A 59 0.55 4.80 9.95
CA PHE A 59 -0.33 3.63 9.87
C PHE A 59 -0.55 3.23 8.42
N PRO A 60 -0.17 2.00 8.00
CA PRO A 60 -0.47 1.49 6.66
C PRO A 60 -1.97 1.50 6.39
N GLN A 61 -2.38 1.89 5.18
CA GLN A 61 -3.78 1.87 4.74
C GLN A 61 -3.91 1.27 3.33
N GLY A 62 -5.13 1.33 2.80
CA GLY A 62 -5.43 0.98 1.42
C GLY A 62 -5.14 -0.48 1.07
N SER A 63 -4.78 -0.68 -0.20
CA SER A 63 -4.57 -2.00 -0.80
C SER A 63 -3.41 -2.77 -0.15
N ILE A 64 -2.40 -2.07 0.37
CA ILE A 64 -1.29 -2.68 1.10
C ILE A 64 -1.78 -3.32 2.40
N ARG A 65 -2.57 -2.58 3.20
CA ARG A 65 -3.14 -3.10 4.45
C ARG A 65 -4.12 -4.25 4.21
N LEU A 66 -4.94 -4.16 3.16
CA LEU A 66 -5.92 -5.19 2.81
C LEU A 66 -5.32 -6.38 2.06
N ARG A 67 -4.03 -6.32 1.68
CA ARG A 67 -3.34 -7.30 0.84
C ARG A 67 -4.04 -7.55 -0.50
N THR A 68 -4.59 -6.47 -1.09
CA THR A 68 -5.25 -6.48 -2.40
C THR A 68 -4.46 -5.71 -3.46
N ALA A 69 -3.23 -5.31 -3.16
CA ALA A 69 -2.34 -4.70 -4.14
C ALA A 69 -1.93 -5.71 -5.20
N ILE A 70 -1.96 -5.27 -6.46
CA ILE A 70 -1.53 -6.06 -7.62
C ILE A 70 -0.13 -5.62 -8.06
N LYS A 71 0.58 -6.52 -8.74
CA LYS A 71 1.88 -6.22 -9.34
C LYS A 71 1.71 -5.14 -10.42
N PRO A 72 2.71 -4.25 -10.57
CA PRO A 72 2.80 -3.40 -11.75
C PRO A 72 2.79 -4.25 -13.02
N ALA A 73 2.10 -3.76 -14.05
CA ALA A 73 2.08 -4.42 -15.35
C ALA A 73 3.46 -4.30 -16.02
N PRO A 74 4.04 -5.39 -16.54
CA PRO A 74 5.34 -5.33 -17.20
C PRO A 74 5.36 -4.32 -18.35
N GLY A 75 6.32 -3.37 -18.30
CA GLY A 75 6.47 -2.32 -19.31
C GLY A 75 5.43 -1.19 -19.22
N ALA A 76 4.53 -1.22 -18.24
CA ALA A 76 3.60 -0.12 -18.01
C ALA A 76 4.29 1.08 -17.35
N THR A 77 3.80 2.27 -17.68
CA THR A 77 4.24 3.55 -17.12
C THR A 77 3.09 4.22 -16.36
N GLY A 78 3.40 5.20 -15.52
CA GLY A 78 2.39 5.86 -14.68
C GLY A 78 1.83 4.90 -13.62
N ASP A 79 0.56 5.05 -13.29
CA ASP A 79 -0.12 4.35 -12.19
C ASP A 79 -0.06 2.82 -12.31
N LEU A 80 -0.05 2.29 -13.53
CA LEU A 80 0.04 0.83 -13.78
C LEU A 80 1.48 0.29 -13.66
N GLY A 81 2.47 1.17 -13.59
CA GLY A 81 3.89 0.85 -13.45
C GLY A 81 4.41 0.90 -12.00
N THR A 82 3.56 1.29 -11.05
CA THR A 82 3.93 1.46 -9.64
C THR A 82 3.02 0.68 -8.70
N VAL A 83 3.45 0.56 -7.44
CA VAL A 83 2.58 0.09 -6.36
C VAL A 83 2.29 1.27 -5.47
N ASP A 84 1.01 1.61 -5.34
CA ASP A 84 0.58 2.70 -4.48
C ASP A 84 0.50 2.22 -3.04
N ALA A 85 1.15 2.97 -2.15
CA ALA A 85 1.27 2.66 -0.73
C ALA A 85 0.67 3.81 0.09
N ASP A 86 -0.57 3.60 0.53
CA ASP A 86 -1.31 4.60 1.31
C ASP A 86 -0.96 4.53 2.80
N ALA A 87 -0.87 5.69 3.45
CA ALA A 87 -0.71 5.79 4.89
C ALA A 87 -1.61 6.88 5.47
N VAL A 88 -2.02 6.66 6.72
CA VAL A 88 -2.51 7.73 7.60
C VAL A 88 -1.39 8.07 8.57
N VAL A 89 -1.09 9.36 8.68
CA VAL A 89 -0.09 9.88 9.62
C VAL A 89 -0.81 10.59 10.74
N TRP A 90 -0.55 10.16 11.97
CA TRP A 90 -0.99 10.88 13.17
C TRP A 90 0.15 11.73 13.70
N LEU A 91 -0.11 13.03 13.87
CA LEU A 91 0.85 14.02 14.36
C LEU A 91 0.41 14.49 15.75
N GLU A 92 1.08 14.00 16.79
CA GLU A 92 0.72 14.30 18.18
C GLU A 92 0.86 15.79 18.53
N HIS A 93 1.72 16.51 17.81
CA HIS A 93 2.04 17.92 18.07
C HIS A 93 1.45 18.89 17.05
N ALA A 94 0.56 18.43 16.17
CA ALA A 94 -0.05 19.29 15.15
C ALA A 94 -0.97 20.37 15.76
N ASN A 95 -1.66 20.12 16.88
CA ASN A 95 -2.61 21.06 17.49
C ASN A 95 -3.56 21.67 16.42
N ASP A 96 -3.51 23.00 16.23
CA ASP A 96 -4.30 23.76 15.26
C ASP A 96 -3.57 23.98 13.92
N ALA A 97 -2.47 23.26 13.65
CA ALA A 97 -1.76 23.32 12.38
C ALA A 97 -2.71 22.94 11.24
N ASP A 98 -2.78 23.81 10.24
CA ASP A 98 -3.59 23.57 9.06
C ASP A 98 -2.87 22.62 8.07
N HIS A 99 -3.62 22.19 7.07
CA HIS A 99 -3.12 21.30 6.04
C HIS A 99 -1.93 21.87 5.26
N ASP A 100 -1.86 23.19 5.06
CA ASP A 100 -0.80 23.85 4.31
C ASP A 100 0.52 23.82 5.11
N HIS A 101 0.46 24.09 6.41
CA HIS A 101 1.62 23.96 7.30
C HIS A 101 2.11 22.51 7.35
N VAL A 102 1.21 21.54 7.51
CA VAL A 102 1.59 20.12 7.53
C VAL A 102 2.28 19.70 6.23
N LEU A 103 1.70 20.05 5.08
CA LEU A 103 2.28 19.74 3.77
C LEU A 103 3.65 20.41 3.59
N LYS A 104 3.77 21.67 4.00
CA LYS A 104 5.02 22.42 3.96
C LYS A 104 6.08 21.74 4.82
N ALA A 105 5.78 21.41 6.08
CA ALA A 105 6.70 20.74 6.99
C ALA A 105 7.19 19.37 6.47
N ILE A 106 6.32 18.61 5.81
CA ILE A 106 6.68 17.32 5.20
C ILE A 106 7.57 17.49 3.96
N THR A 107 7.38 18.58 3.21
CA THR A 107 8.07 18.84 1.94
C THR A 107 9.42 19.57 2.16
N GLU A 108 9.51 20.39 3.19
CA GLU A 108 10.74 21.05 3.64
C GLU A 108 11.64 20.03 4.35
N ARG A 109 12.36 19.24 3.54
CA ARG A 109 13.51 18.44 3.97
C ARG A 109 14.81 19.23 3.84
#